data_AF-A0A949HIU5-F1
#
_entry.id   AF-A0A949HIU5-F1
#
_cell.length_a   1.000
_cell.length_b   1.000
_cell.length_c   1.000
_cell.angle_alpha   90.00
_cell.angle_beta   90.00
_cell.angle_gamma   90.00
#
_symmetry.space_group_name_H-M   'P 1'
#
loop_
_entity.id
_entity.type
_entity.pdbx_description
1 polymer ?
#
loop_
_entity_poly.entity_id
_entity_poly.type
_entity_poly.pdbx_seq_one_letter_code
_entity_poly.pdbx_strand_id
1 'polypeptide(L)'
;MTRPGAARRALGALAAGVAACAAIAGCGGGETAQVTVPVLWAADQGGGKFQGGIEPAVVKVADSEDNPGFSVNLTDVKSKGAGEAWTAASSSAAAVGTLASARSPRDISIAFDITGAIDGPSGGAGLTVGVIAAARKVELLDKVTITGTINPDGTVGPVSYIATKMRAAAREGYETIVIPSLVTNEYDPTTGRRVNLRSLGRSLGLRVVPVELIGQAYATMTGERLFPTGGQDRASLRPQVQQVTGRQARRAVGRLDGELAATPSAPGVLDGQARLARRELAAGNYPGAYGVAVDTLQGIWRAQARALSAGDQAAQARRLAESAGELLASGQQATRLNPEQQVTLPSALGPAVLGNSLLAGIGRDRDANADSLAAARVAIEVVSPDAVQAVRAYGNQPVSGDAARFLSGYTNFLIRAGDANLTYFEKVGATAAAGETYLPAAQALKEVVDKTPPGENPVDQEVVQSARALTYFILTASLVAAVPTSEAQGVEVKDRDRETLAAAVAAGRLIAPLQARGLDCGYPLWASRWAAAATRSLPGTSEGADGAAQGYQQTTYSLITTLLLTAAAQEAAAR
;
A
#
# COMPACT_ATOMS: atom_id res chain seq x y z
N MET A 1 26.30 7.78 -78.71
CA MET A 1 24.82 7.69 -78.81
C MET A 1 24.48 6.23 -78.63
N THR A 2 23.65 5.71 -77.72
CA THR A 2 22.49 6.18 -76.95
C THR A 2 22.20 5.09 -75.89
N ARG A 3 21.59 5.46 -74.76
CA ARG A 3 21.25 4.64 -73.57
C ARG A 3 20.46 3.34 -73.87
N PRO A 4 20.51 2.33 -72.98
CA PRO A 4 19.35 1.52 -72.65
C PRO A 4 18.61 2.11 -71.43
N GLY A 5 17.31 2.32 -71.57
CA GLY A 5 16.43 2.88 -70.56
C GLY A 5 15.50 1.84 -69.93
N ALA A 6 15.12 2.15 -68.70
CA ALA A 6 13.86 1.85 -68.02
C ALA A 6 13.49 0.38 -67.74
N ALA A 7 13.91 -0.09 -66.57
CA ALA A 7 13.23 -1.14 -65.84
C ALA A 7 11.86 -0.63 -65.33
N ARG A 8 10.79 -1.31 -65.73
CA ARG A 8 9.41 -1.07 -65.27
C ARG A 8 9.25 -1.54 -63.83
N ARG A 9 8.68 -0.67 -63.00
CA ARG A 9 8.18 -0.93 -61.64
C ARG A 9 7.08 -2.00 -61.69
N ALA A 10 7.25 -3.07 -60.90
CA ALA A 10 6.16 -3.94 -60.49
C ALA A 10 5.71 -3.51 -59.08
N LEU A 11 4.47 -3.01 -58.98
CA LEU A 11 3.76 -2.89 -57.71
C LEU A 11 3.34 -4.31 -57.28
N GLY A 12 3.97 -4.84 -56.23
CA GLY A 12 3.49 -6.01 -55.51
C GLY A 12 2.75 -5.56 -54.26
N ALA A 13 1.46 -5.86 -54.17
CA ALA A 13 0.64 -5.66 -52.98
C ALA A 13 1.16 -6.53 -51.83
N LEU A 14 1.46 -5.91 -50.67
CA LEU A 14 1.66 -6.66 -49.43
C LEU A 14 0.28 -7.04 -48.88
N ALA A 15 -0.04 -8.33 -49.00
CA ALA A 15 -1.15 -8.96 -48.30
C ALA A 15 -0.81 -9.08 -46.81
N ALA A 16 -1.75 -8.67 -45.96
CA ALA A 16 -1.73 -8.90 -44.52
C ALA A 16 -1.82 -10.41 -44.24
N GLY A 17 -0.73 -10.99 -43.74
CA GLY A 17 -0.69 -12.36 -43.25
C GLY A 17 -1.10 -12.42 -41.79
N VAL A 18 -2.34 -12.84 -41.53
CA VAL A 18 -2.81 -13.29 -40.22
C VAL A 18 -2.07 -14.60 -39.91
N ALA A 19 -1.19 -14.57 -38.91
CA ALA A 19 -0.58 -15.79 -38.38
C ALA A 19 -1.55 -16.45 -37.40
N ALA A 20 -2.19 -17.52 -37.84
CA ALA A 20 -2.99 -18.40 -36.99
C ALA A 20 -2.05 -19.19 -36.05
N CYS A 21 -2.18 -18.97 -34.74
CA CYS A 21 -1.57 -19.85 -33.74
C CYS A 21 -2.34 -21.18 -33.69
N ALA A 22 -1.59 -22.27 -33.87
CA ALA A 22 -2.08 -23.62 -33.70
C ALA A 22 -2.44 -23.88 -32.23
N ALA A 23 -3.65 -24.40 -32.02
CA ALA A 23 -4.16 -24.81 -30.73
C ALA A 23 -3.36 -26.02 -30.20
N ILE A 24 -2.80 -25.88 -29.00
CA ILE A 24 -2.44 -27.03 -28.17
C ILE A 24 -3.65 -27.28 -27.27
N ALA A 25 -4.39 -28.34 -27.59
CA ALA A 25 -5.43 -28.87 -26.74
C ALA A 25 -4.77 -29.53 -25.51
N GLY A 26 -4.87 -28.87 -24.36
CA GLY A 26 -4.64 -29.43 -23.04
C GLY A 26 -5.85 -29.07 -22.19
N CYS A 27 -6.55 -30.09 -21.69
CA CYS A 27 -7.80 -29.98 -20.96
C CYS A 27 -7.66 -29.16 -19.67
N GLY A 28 -8.62 -28.26 -19.43
CA GLY A 28 -8.81 -27.52 -18.17
C GLY A 28 -8.04 -26.20 -18.13
N GLY A 29 -8.59 -25.13 -18.70
CA GLY A 29 -7.99 -23.81 -18.54
C GLY A 29 -8.95 -22.71 -18.95
N GLY A 30 -9.29 -21.82 -18.03
CA GLY A 30 -9.99 -20.58 -18.35
C GLY A 30 -9.20 -19.77 -19.39
N GLU A 31 -9.90 -18.93 -20.14
CA GLU A 31 -9.29 -18.05 -21.15
C GLU A 31 -8.26 -17.11 -20.51
N THR A 32 -6.97 -17.31 -20.83
CA THR A 32 -5.88 -16.42 -20.38
C THR A 32 -5.98 -15.07 -21.06
N ALA A 33 -6.21 -14.02 -20.28
CA ALA A 33 -6.13 -12.64 -20.74
C ALA A 33 -4.68 -12.14 -20.67
N GLN A 34 -4.26 -11.34 -21.65
CA GLN A 34 -2.91 -10.78 -21.73
C GLN A 34 -2.98 -9.27 -22.00
N VAL A 35 -2.16 -8.52 -21.27
CA VAL A 35 -1.98 -7.07 -21.45
C VAL A 35 -0.49 -6.74 -21.49
N THR A 36 -0.07 -5.87 -22.41
CA THR A 36 1.30 -5.35 -22.48
C THR A 36 1.37 -3.97 -21.85
N VAL A 37 2.13 -3.82 -20.77
CA VAL A 37 2.33 -2.56 -20.05
C VAL A 37 3.64 -1.91 -20.47
N PRO A 38 3.63 -0.66 -20.97
CA PRO A 38 4.85 0.07 -21.29
C PRO A 38 5.48 0.68 -20.03
N VAL A 39 6.46 -0.01 -19.45
CA VAL A 39 7.14 0.41 -18.22
C VAL A 39 8.31 1.35 -18.53
N LEU A 40 8.27 2.56 -17.99
CA LEU A 40 9.32 3.55 -18.15
C LEU A 40 10.49 3.28 -17.21
N TRP A 41 11.71 3.42 -17.72
CA TRP A 41 12.94 3.34 -16.93
C TRP A 41 13.92 4.48 -17.26
N ALA A 42 14.82 4.78 -16.32
CA ALA A 42 15.93 5.70 -16.52
C ALA A 42 17.23 5.14 -15.92
N ALA A 43 18.36 5.39 -16.56
CA ALA A 43 19.67 4.96 -16.09
C ALA A 43 20.69 6.09 -16.21
N ASP A 44 21.53 6.23 -15.18
CA ASP A 44 22.74 7.05 -15.26
C ASP A 44 23.78 6.31 -16.11
N GLN A 45 24.25 6.95 -17.17
CA GLN A 45 25.28 6.43 -18.08
C GLN A 45 26.69 6.91 -17.69
N GLY A 46 26.82 7.67 -16.59
CA GLY A 46 28.05 8.32 -16.18
C GLY A 46 28.30 9.64 -16.92
N GLY A 47 29.13 10.50 -16.32
CA GLY A 47 29.52 11.79 -16.90
C GLY A 47 28.36 12.79 -17.04
N GLY A 48 27.33 12.68 -16.19
CA GLY A 48 26.16 13.56 -16.20
C GLY A 48 25.14 13.25 -17.31
N LYS A 49 25.26 12.11 -17.99
CA LYS A 49 24.32 11.68 -19.04
C LYS A 49 23.33 10.68 -18.50
N PHE A 50 22.04 10.98 -18.66
CA PHE A 50 20.95 10.09 -18.30
C PHE A 50 20.25 9.58 -19.55
N GLN A 51 19.98 8.28 -19.60
CA GLN A 51 19.21 7.64 -20.65
C GLN A 51 17.87 7.19 -20.07
N GLY A 52 16.79 7.38 -20.82
CA GLY A 52 15.49 6.79 -20.52
C GLY A 52 15.02 5.88 -21.65
N GLY A 53 14.22 4.89 -21.31
CA GLY A 53 13.61 3.95 -22.25
C GLY A 53 12.27 3.42 -21.76
N ILE A 54 11.70 2.52 -22.57
CA ILE A 54 10.45 1.82 -22.28
C ILE A 54 10.72 0.33 -22.42
N GLU A 55 10.28 -0.44 -21.43
CA GLU A 55 10.28 -1.89 -21.44
C GLU A 55 8.83 -2.38 -21.53
N PRO A 56 8.45 -3.13 -22.58
CA PRO A 56 7.12 -3.74 -22.67
C PRO A 56 7.05 -4.96 -21.73
N ALA A 57 6.40 -4.81 -20.59
CA ALA A 57 6.16 -5.91 -19.66
C ALA A 57 4.83 -6.59 -20.01
N VAL A 58 4.83 -7.90 -20.24
CA VAL A 58 3.61 -8.66 -20.54
C VAL A 58 3.04 -9.22 -19.24
N VAL A 59 1.79 -8.88 -18.95
CA VAL A 59 1.02 -9.39 -17.81
C VAL A 59 -0.04 -10.35 -18.33
N LYS A 60 -0.01 -11.59 -17.86
CA LYS A 60 -0.99 -12.63 -18.17
C LYS A 60 -1.79 -12.97 -16.92
N VAL A 61 -3.10 -13.06 -17.06
CA VAL A 61 -4.01 -13.44 -15.98
C VAL A 61 -4.95 -14.53 -16.48
N ALA A 62 -5.07 -15.62 -15.74
CA ALA A 62 -6.03 -16.69 -16.03
C ALA A 62 -6.72 -17.15 -14.75
N ASP A 63 -7.97 -17.57 -14.87
CA ASP A 63 -8.69 -18.30 -13.82
C ASP A 63 -8.00 -19.66 -13.61
N SER A 64 -7.52 -19.94 -12.39
CA SER A 64 -6.84 -21.20 -12.08
C SER A 64 -6.93 -21.55 -10.60
N GLU A 65 -7.50 -22.73 -10.31
CA GLU A 65 -7.46 -23.37 -8.98
C GLU A 65 -6.29 -24.36 -8.85
N ASP A 66 -5.76 -24.86 -9.97
CA ASP A 66 -4.67 -25.86 -9.99
C ASP A 66 -3.29 -25.24 -9.75
N ASN A 67 -3.08 -24.00 -10.22
CA ASN A 67 -1.83 -23.27 -10.05
C ASN A 67 -2.09 -21.80 -9.65
N PRO A 68 -2.78 -21.57 -8.51
CA PRO A 68 -3.07 -20.22 -8.04
C PRO A 68 -1.79 -19.55 -7.57
N GLY A 69 -1.69 -18.24 -7.78
CA GLY A 69 -0.46 -17.53 -7.44
C GLY A 69 -0.04 -16.53 -8.48
N PHE A 70 1.19 -16.09 -8.32
CA PHE A 70 1.89 -15.36 -9.36
C PHE A 70 3.29 -15.92 -9.63
N SER A 71 3.79 -15.73 -10.84
CA SER A 71 5.14 -16.07 -11.28
C SER A 71 5.77 -14.87 -12.00
N VAL A 72 7.08 -14.72 -11.85
CA VAL A 72 7.86 -13.66 -12.52
C VAL A 72 8.93 -14.33 -13.36
N ASN A 73 8.84 -14.17 -14.68
CA ASN A 73 9.81 -14.70 -15.63
C ASN A 73 10.86 -13.63 -15.93
N LEU A 74 12.10 -13.92 -15.52
CA LEU A 74 13.26 -13.04 -15.67
C LEU A 74 14.35 -13.65 -16.56
N THR A 75 14.06 -14.73 -17.30
CA THR A 75 15.07 -15.49 -18.05
C THR A 75 15.87 -14.63 -19.02
N ASP A 76 15.22 -13.65 -19.65
CA ASP A 76 15.84 -12.77 -20.64
C ASP A 76 16.42 -11.48 -20.05
N VAL A 77 16.25 -11.23 -18.75
CA VAL A 77 16.74 -10.02 -18.08
C VAL A 77 18.24 -10.10 -17.85
N LYS A 78 19.00 -9.31 -18.61
CA LYS A 78 20.48 -9.29 -18.56
C LYS A 78 21.07 -8.18 -17.70
N SER A 79 20.29 -7.18 -17.30
CA SER A 79 20.79 -6.03 -16.53
C SER A 79 20.92 -6.35 -15.04
N LYS A 80 22.09 -6.07 -14.46
CA LYS A 80 22.37 -6.26 -13.02
C LYS A 80 21.41 -5.44 -12.16
N GLY A 81 20.85 -6.04 -11.10
CA GLY A 81 19.93 -5.38 -10.15
C GLY A 81 18.50 -5.18 -10.65
N ALA A 82 18.25 -5.36 -11.95
CA ALA A 82 16.90 -5.28 -12.50
C ALA A 82 16.03 -6.46 -12.07
N GLY A 83 16.62 -7.64 -11.86
CA GLY A 83 15.88 -8.83 -11.43
C GLY A 83 15.17 -8.63 -10.08
N GLU A 84 15.88 -8.11 -9.09
CA GLU A 84 15.31 -7.83 -7.76
C GLU A 84 14.27 -6.69 -7.84
N ALA A 85 14.53 -5.63 -8.61
CA ALA A 85 13.60 -4.53 -8.82
C ALA A 85 12.30 -4.98 -9.52
N TRP A 86 12.41 -5.81 -10.56
CA TRP A 86 11.27 -6.42 -11.25
C TRP A 86 10.50 -7.37 -10.35
N THR A 87 11.19 -8.16 -9.53
CA THR A 87 10.56 -9.08 -8.58
C THR A 87 9.76 -8.30 -7.54
N ALA A 88 10.32 -7.24 -6.95
CA ALA A 88 9.61 -6.37 -6.00
C ALA A 88 8.39 -5.68 -6.63
N ALA A 89 8.57 -5.07 -7.81
CA ALA A 89 7.49 -4.38 -8.53
C ALA A 89 6.35 -5.33 -8.91
N SER A 90 6.68 -6.48 -9.50
CA SER A 90 5.69 -7.45 -9.99
C SER A 90 4.97 -8.16 -8.84
N SER A 91 5.67 -8.50 -7.76
CA SER A 91 5.05 -9.14 -6.59
C SER A 91 4.10 -8.18 -5.86
N SER A 92 4.50 -6.93 -5.69
CA SER A 92 3.61 -5.89 -5.14
C SER A 92 2.42 -5.62 -6.06
N ALA A 93 2.64 -5.59 -7.39
CA ALA A 93 1.56 -5.46 -8.36
C ALA A 93 0.58 -6.64 -8.37
N ALA A 94 1.06 -7.87 -8.19
CA ALA A 94 0.21 -9.05 -8.06
C ALA A 94 -0.65 -8.96 -6.79
N ALA A 95 -0.06 -8.61 -5.65
CA ALA A 95 -0.79 -8.47 -4.38
C ALA A 95 -1.86 -7.36 -4.46
N VAL A 96 -1.47 -6.14 -4.85
CA VAL A 96 -2.39 -4.99 -4.91
C VAL A 96 -3.40 -5.14 -6.06
N GLY A 97 -2.99 -5.66 -7.22
CA GLY A 97 -3.88 -5.88 -8.35
C GLY A 97 -4.94 -6.93 -8.08
N THR A 98 -4.60 -8.00 -7.35
CA THR A 98 -5.57 -9.02 -6.91
C THR A 98 -6.57 -8.45 -5.92
N LEU A 99 -6.10 -7.68 -4.92
CA LEU A 99 -6.98 -6.96 -3.98
C LEU A 99 -7.90 -5.97 -4.70
N ALA A 100 -7.35 -5.15 -5.60
CA ALA A 100 -8.08 -4.07 -6.29
C ALA A 100 -9.06 -4.58 -7.34
N SER A 101 -8.80 -5.74 -7.95
CA SER A 101 -9.74 -6.43 -8.84
C SER A 101 -10.82 -7.21 -8.09
N ALA A 102 -10.74 -7.28 -6.75
CA ALA A 102 -11.63 -8.03 -5.88
C ALA A 102 -11.70 -9.54 -6.23
N ARG A 103 -10.58 -10.07 -6.73
CA ARG A 103 -10.41 -11.49 -7.08
C ARG A 103 -9.83 -12.26 -5.91
N SER A 104 -10.24 -13.53 -5.78
CA SER A 104 -9.62 -14.48 -4.85
C SER A 104 -8.25 -14.90 -5.37
N PRO A 105 -7.17 -14.81 -4.56
CA PRO A 105 -5.85 -15.30 -4.93
C PRO A 105 -5.78 -16.81 -5.18
N ARG A 106 -6.81 -17.57 -4.79
CA ARG A 106 -6.92 -19.02 -4.96
C ARG A 106 -7.49 -19.45 -6.31
N ASP A 107 -8.08 -18.51 -7.04
CA ASP A 107 -8.78 -18.78 -8.28
C ASP A 107 -8.16 -17.96 -9.43
N ILE A 108 -6.91 -17.51 -9.27
CA ILE A 108 -6.20 -16.66 -10.19
C ILE A 108 -4.73 -17.04 -10.29
N SER A 109 -4.24 -17.12 -11.52
CA SER A 109 -2.82 -17.21 -11.84
C SER A 109 -2.39 -15.93 -12.56
N ILE A 110 -1.26 -15.37 -12.15
CA ILE A 110 -0.68 -14.15 -12.73
C ILE A 110 0.74 -14.45 -13.19
N ALA A 111 1.07 -14.18 -14.44
CA ALA A 111 2.44 -14.31 -14.93
C ALA A 111 2.94 -12.98 -15.50
N PHE A 112 4.19 -12.64 -15.18
CA PHE A 112 4.89 -11.49 -15.72
C PHE A 112 6.04 -11.96 -16.62
N ASP A 113 5.99 -11.63 -17.91
CA ASP A 113 7.12 -11.84 -18.83
C ASP A 113 7.82 -10.50 -19.07
N ILE A 114 9.10 -10.45 -18.71
CA ILE A 114 9.90 -9.22 -18.65
C ILE A 114 11.25 -9.50 -19.33
N THR A 115 11.66 -8.60 -20.23
CA THR A 115 12.83 -8.83 -21.09
C THR A 115 13.98 -7.86 -20.90
N GLY A 116 13.79 -6.76 -20.17
CA GLY A 116 14.77 -5.68 -20.15
C GLY A 116 14.80 -4.84 -18.88
N ALA A 117 15.13 -3.56 -19.04
CA ALA A 117 15.60 -2.73 -17.94
C ALA A 117 14.47 -2.13 -17.11
N ILE A 118 14.77 -1.89 -15.83
CA ILE A 118 13.94 -1.12 -14.90
C ILE A 118 14.84 -0.34 -13.94
N ASP A 119 14.38 0.81 -13.47
CA ASP A 119 15.11 1.69 -12.56
C ASP A 119 14.50 1.69 -11.14
N GLY A 120 14.71 0.58 -10.43
CA GLY A 120 13.99 0.28 -9.19
C GLY A 120 12.54 -0.14 -9.45
N PRO A 121 11.70 -0.34 -8.43
CA PRO A 121 10.32 -0.82 -8.61
C PRO A 121 9.36 0.25 -9.17
N SER A 122 9.88 1.20 -9.95
CA SER A 122 9.19 2.35 -10.54
C SER A 122 8.10 1.99 -11.57
N GLY A 123 8.05 0.72 -11.99
CA GLY A 123 7.01 0.15 -12.84
C GLY A 123 5.82 -0.43 -12.08
N GLY A 124 5.85 -0.46 -10.73
CA GLY A 124 4.84 -1.13 -9.91
C GLY A 124 3.40 -0.68 -10.19
N ALA A 125 3.17 0.63 -10.35
CA ALA A 125 1.83 1.14 -10.68
C ALA A 125 1.34 0.68 -12.05
N GLY A 126 2.21 0.67 -13.07
CA GLY A 126 1.87 0.19 -14.40
C GLY A 126 1.56 -1.31 -14.43
N LEU A 127 2.40 -2.11 -13.78
CA LEU A 127 2.16 -3.55 -13.65
C LEU A 127 0.85 -3.83 -12.92
N THR A 128 0.52 -3.04 -11.90
CA THR A 128 -0.75 -3.16 -11.17
C THR A 128 -1.95 -2.85 -12.07
N VAL A 129 -1.88 -1.78 -12.88
CA VAL A 129 -2.91 -1.52 -13.91
C VAL A 129 -3.03 -2.70 -14.87
N GLY A 130 -1.91 -3.27 -15.32
CA GLY A 130 -1.88 -4.45 -16.19
C GLY A 130 -2.56 -5.67 -15.58
N VAL A 131 -2.29 -5.97 -14.30
CA VAL A 131 -2.95 -7.07 -13.57
C VAL A 131 -4.46 -6.84 -13.51
N ILE A 132 -4.89 -5.63 -13.13
CA ILE A 132 -6.32 -5.30 -13.02
C ILE A 132 -7.00 -5.37 -14.40
N ALA A 133 -6.36 -4.83 -15.44
CA ALA A 133 -6.88 -4.81 -16.80
C ALA A 133 -7.02 -6.22 -17.37
N ALA A 134 -5.99 -7.06 -17.24
CA ALA A 134 -6.03 -8.46 -17.64
C ALA A 134 -7.10 -9.25 -16.86
N ALA A 135 -7.17 -9.08 -15.53
CA ALA A 135 -8.20 -9.73 -14.70
C ALA A 135 -9.64 -9.32 -15.08
N ARG A 136 -9.82 -8.11 -15.63
CA ARG A 136 -11.12 -7.61 -16.11
C ARG A 136 -11.33 -7.80 -17.61
N LYS A 137 -10.36 -8.37 -18.32
CA LYS A 137 -10.36 -8.48 -19.79
C LYS A 137 -10.57 -7.13 -20.50
N VAL A 138 -9.95 -6.08 -19.96
CA VAL A 138 -10.00 -4.71 -20.49
C VAL A 138 -8.65 -4.37 -21.13
N GLU A 139 -8.66 -3.80 -22.34
CA GLU A 139 -7.46 -3.38 -23.05
C GLU A 139 -6.92 -2.04 -22.52
N LEU A 140 -5.61 -1.82 -22.67
CA LEU A 140 -5.02 -0.51 -22.40
C LEU A 140 -5.15 0.39 -23.63
N LEU A 141 -5.40 1.67 -23.40
CA LEU A 141 -5.38 2.71 -24.42
C LEU A 141 -3.97 2.88 -24.99
N ASP A 142 -3.90 2.97 -26.31
CA ASP A 142 -2.68 3.24 -27.04
C ASP A 142 -2.04 4.57 -26.61
N LYS A 143 -0.70 4.63 -26.69
CA LYS A 143 0.09 5.85 -26.43
C LYS A 143 -0.12 6.48 -25.05
N VAL A 144 -0.56 5.69 -24.07
CA VAL A 144 -0.58 6.04 -22.64
C VAL A 144 0.45 5.19 -21.89
N THR A 145 1.31 5.84 -21.11
CA THR A 145 2.28 5.16 -20.24
C THR A 145 2.23 5.73 -18.82
N ILE A 146 2.87 5.07 -17.87
CA ILE A 146 2.88 5.41 -16.44
C ILE A 146 4.25 5.13 -15.81
N THR A 147 4.60 5.93 -14.81
CA THR A 147 5.65 5.60 -13.84
C THR A 147 5.15 5.87 -12.43
N GLY A 148 5.64 5.09 -11.46
CA GLY A 148 5.23 5.15 -10.06
C GLY A 148 5.41 3.80 -9.39
N THR A 149 5.84 3.80 -8.12
CA THR A 149 5.74 2.60 -7.28
C THR A 149 4.27 2.36 -6.92
N ILE A 150 3.95 1.19 -6.38
CA ILE A 150 2.63 0.86 -5.85
C ILE A 150 2.73 0.59 -4.35
N ASN A 151 1.95 1.32 -3.57
CA ASN A 151 1.83 1.09 -2.13
C ASN A 151 0.72 0.05 -1.83
N PRO A 152 0.75 -0.62 -0.67
CA PRO A 152 -0.22 -1.65 -0.28
C PRO A 152 -1.69 -1.18 -0.30
N ASP A 153 -1.91 0.11 -0.08
CA ASP A 153 -3.24 0.73 -0.09
C ASP A 153 -3.70 1.13 -1.51
N GLY A 154 -2.88 0.91 -2.53
CA GLY A 154 -3.16 1.30 -3.90
C GLY A 154 -2.85 2.76 -4.22
N THR A 155 -2.20 3.51 -3.32
CA THR A 155 -1.62 4.80 -3.69
C THR A 155 -0.40 4.63 -4.62
N VAL A 156 -0.23 5.59 -5.52
CA VAL A 156 0.89 5.61 -6.48
C VAL A 156 2.03 6.41 -5.85
N GLY A 157 3.10 5.71 -5.49
CA GLY A 157 4.22 6.29 -4.75
C GLY A 157 5.21 7.05 -5.65
N PRO A 158 6.01 7.96 -5.06
CA PRO A 158 6.95 8.80 -5.78
C PRO A 158 8.09 7.99 -6.42
N VAL A 159 8.63 8.50 -7.53
CA VAL A 159 9.76 7.91 -8.26
C VAL A 159 10.70 9.01 -8.75
N SER A 160 11.91 8.61 -9.16
CA SER A 160 12.92 9.52 -9.73
C SER A 160 12.97 9.49 -11.25
N TYR A 161 13.70 10.49 -11.76
CA TYR A 161 14.05 10.69 -13.16
C TYR A 161 12.83 10.76 -14.08
N ILE A 162 11.72 11.32 -13.58
CA ILE A 162 10.48 11.49 -14.33
C ILE A 162 10.73 12.36 -15.57
N ALA A 163 11.53 13.42 -15.49
CA ALA A 163 11.89 14.25 -16.65
C ALA A 163 12.61 13.44 -17.75
N THR A 164 13.53 12.55 -17.37
CA THR A 164 14.23 11.64 -18.30
C THR A 164 13.26 10.63 -18.92
N LYS A 165 12.38 10.04 -18.10
CA LYS A 165 11.32 9.12 -18.54
C LYS A 165 10.33 9.78 -19.49
N MET A 166 9.93 11.03 -19.22
CA MET A 166 9.06 11.82 -20.10
C MET A 166 9.69 12.04 -21.46
N ARG A 167 10.99 12.37 -21.52
CA ARG A 167 11.69 12.51 -22.82
C ARG A 167 11.74 11.19 -23.58
N ALA A 168 11.89 10.07 -22.89
CA ALA A 168 11.81 8.75 -23.50
C ALA A 168 10.40 8.49 -24.06
N ALA A 169 9.35 8.69 -23.26
CA ALA A 169 7.96 8.55 -23.69
C ALA A 169 7.64 9.39 -24.94
N ALA A 170 8.04 10.66 -24.96
CA ALA A 170 7.85 11.53 -26.12
C ALA A 170 8.60 11.03 -27.37
N ARG A 171 9.84 10.56 -27.20
CA ARG A 171 10.64 10.02 -28.30
C ARG A 171 10.04 8.74 -28.89
N GLU A 172 9.46 7.88 -28.05
CA GLU A 172 8.78 6.65 -28.48
C GLU A 172 7.32 6.91 -28.96
N GLY A 173 6.89 8.16 -29.06
CA GLY A 173 5.59 8.53 -29.64
C GLY A 173 4.38 8.41 -28.72
N TYR A 174 4.58 8.33 -27.40
CA TYR A 174 3.48 8.41 -26.44
C TYR A 174 2.91 9.84 -26.40
N GLU A 175 1.62 9.95 -26.11
CA GLU A 175 0.89 11.23 -26.07
C GLU A 175 0.49 11.59 -24.63
N THR A 176 0.32 10.58 -23.77
CA THR A 176 -0.03 10.77 -22.36
C THR A 176 0.93 10.02 -21.45
N ILE A 177 1.38 10.70 -20.40
CA ILE A 177 2.11 10.08 -19.29
C ILE A 177 1.35 10.30 -17.97
N VAL A 178 1.13 9.20 -17.25
CA VAL A 178 0.62 9.19 -15.88
C VAL A 178 1.80 9.22 -14.92
N ILE A 179 1.76 10.12 -13.93
CA ILE A 179 2.83 10.30 -12.94
C ILE A 179 2.28 10.36 -11.51
N PRO A 180 3.09 10.10 -10.48
CA PRO A 180 2.66 10.29 -9.09
C PRO A 180 2.32 11.77 -8.84
N SER A 181 1.18 12.04 -8.22
CA SER A 181 0.69 13.39 -7.92
C SER A 181 1.54 14.16 -6.91
N LEU A 182 2.22 13.42 -6.02
CA LEU A 182 3.14 13.98 -5.03
C LEU A 182 4.38 14.60 -5.68
N VAL A 183 4.70 14.26 -6.93
CA VAL A 183 5.85 14.80 -7.66
C VAL A 183 5.39 15.81 -8.70
N THR A 184 5.59 17.10 -8.42
CA THR A 184 5.21 18.20 -9.34
C THR A 184 6.39 18.90 -9.98
N ASN A 185 7.51 18.99 -9.26
CA ASN A 185 8.75 19.60 -9.73
C ASN A 185 9.90 18.66 -9.42
N GLU A 186 10.70 18.35 -10.42
CA GLU A 186 11.83 17.42 -10.30
C GLU A 186 13.18 18.11 -10.55
N TYR A 187 14.25 17.75 -9.82
CA TYR A 187 15.61 18.05 -10.30
C TYR A 187 15.93 17.19 -11.53
N ASP A 188 16.05 17.83 -12.69
CA ASP A 188 16.40 17.17 -13.94
C ASP A 188 17.93 17.15 -14.10
N PRO A 189 18.57 15.98 -13.98
CA PRO A 189 20.02 15.90 -14.05
C PRO A 189 20.55 16.20 -15.46
N THR A 190 19.72 16.09 -16.51
CA THR A 190 20.12 16.42 -17.89
C THR A 190 20.34 17.92 -18.07
N THR A 191 19.54 18.74 -17.39
CA THR A 191 19.61 20.21 -17.51
C THR A 191 20.27 20.89 -16.31
N GLY A 192 20.49 20.15 -15.22
CA GLY A 192 21.05 20.67 -13.98
C GLY A 192 20.10 21.64 -13.25
N ARG A 193 18.79 21.56 -13.50
CA ARG A 193 17.79 22.50 -13.00
C ARG A 193 16.55 21.79 -12.48
N ARG A 194 15.85 22.42 -11.54
CA ARG A 194 14.49 21.98 -11.18
C ARG A 194 13.53 22.35 -12.31
N VAL A 195 12.73 21.38 -12.74
CA VAL A 195 11.75 21.53 -13.81
C VAL A 195 10.35 21.22 -13.29
N ASN A 196 9.37 22.02 -13.71
CA ASN A 196 7.97 21.66 -13.49
C ASN A 196 7.54 20.61 -14.51
N LEU A 197 7.08 19.45 -14.04
CA LEU A 197 6.79 18.31 -14.92
C LEU A 197 5.66 18.60 -15.90
N ARG A 198 4.64 19.39 -15.52
CA ARG A 198 3.56 19.78 -16.45
C ARG A 198 4.07 20.70 -17.56
N SER A 199 4.91 21.68 -17.22
CA SER A 199 5.51 22.58 -18.20
C SER A 199 6.45 21.84 -19.14
N LEU A 200 7.26 20.91 -18.62
CA LEU A 200 8.08 20.02 -19.44
C LEU A 200 7.21 19.18 -20.38
N GLY A 201 6.12 18.60 -19.88
CA GLY A 201 5.17 17.84 -20.69
C GLY A 201 4.66 18.63 -21.89
N ARG A 202 4.20 19.87 -21.67
CA ARG A 202 3.77 20.76 -22.76
C ARG A 202 4.87 20.99 -23.81
N SER A 203 6.12 21.17 -23.37
CA SER A 203 7.26 21.35 -24.29
C SER A 203 7.61 20.09 -25.09
N LEU A 204 7.27 18.90 -24.58
CA LEU A 204 7.51 17.60 -25.23
C LEU A 204 6.30 17.11 -26.04
N GLY A 205 5.19 17.85 -26.08
CA GLY A 205 3.94 17.38 -26.68
C GLY A 205 3.23 16.30 -25.87
N LEU A 206 3.55 16.15 -24.59
CA LEU A 206 2.97 15.16 -23.67
C LEU A 206 1.90 15.76 -22.77
N ARG A 207 0.75 15.08 -22.69
CA ARG A 207 -0.24 15.30 -21.64
C ARG A 207 0.22 14.62 -20.35
N VAL A 208 0.51 15.41 -19.33
CA VAL A 208 0.89 14.90 -18.00
C VAL A 208 -0.34 14.79 -17.10
N VAL A 209 -0.61 13.58 -16.62
CA VAL A 209 -1.76 13.26 -15.75
C VAL A 209 -1.24 12.78 -14.39
N PRO A 210 -1.20 13.67 -13.38
CA PRO A 210 -0.82 13.25 -12.05
C PRO A 210 -1.96 12.49 -11.37
N VAL A 211 -1.62 11.40 -10.68
CA VAL A 211 -2.57 10.52 -9.98
C VAL A 211 -2.12 10.25 -8.55
N GLU A 212 -3.09 10.09 -7.66
CA GLU A 212 -2.88 9.68 -6.26
C GLU A 212 -3.07 8.17 -6.09
N LEU A 213 -4.01 7.59 -6.83
CA LEU A 213 -4.48 6.21 -6.64
C LEU A 213 -4.43 5.42 -7.92
N ILE A 214 -4.23 4.12 -7.77
CA ILE A 214 -4.22 3.17 -8.87
C ILE A 214 -5.54 3.17 -9.66
N GLY A 215 -6.68 3.44 -9.01
CA GLY A 215 -7.96 3.57 -9.71
C GLY A 215 -8.03 4.74 -10.69
N GLN A 216 -7.30 5.83 -10.43
CA GLN A 216 -7.19 6.97 -11.35
C GLN A 216 -6.24 6.65 -12.51
N ALA A 217 -5.14 5.95 -12.23
CA ALA A 217 -4.23 5.44 -13.26
C ALA A 217 -4.97 4.47 -14.20
N TYR A 218 -5.67 3.49 -13.64
CA TYR A 218 -6.51 2.54 -14.38
C TYR A 218 -7.50 3.27 -15.29
N ALA A 219 -8.24 4.25 -14.77
CA ALA A 219 -9.17 5.03 -15.58
C ALA A 219 -8.51 5.84 -16.69
N THR A 220 -7.31 6.35 -16.46
CA THR A 220 -6.57 7.09 -17.49
C THR A 220 -6.02 6.15 -18.57
N MET A 221 -5.63 4.93 -18.20
CA MET A 221 -4.99 3.96 -19.08
C MET A 221 -5.98 3.02 -19.79
N THR A 222 -7.23 2.92 -19.34
CA THR A 222 -8.25 2.04 -19.96
C THR A 222 -9.49 2.78 -20.45
N GLY A 223 -9.73 4.00 -19.95
CA GLY A 223 -11.02 4.69 -20.11
C GLY A 223 -12.12 4.19 -19.17
N GLU A 224 -11.88 3.13 -18.39
CA GLU A 224 -12.86 2.53 -17.48
C GLU A 224 -12.62 2.87 -16.01
N ARG A 225 -13.69 2.91 -15.21
CA ARG A 225 -13.55 3.16 -13.77
C ARG A 225 -13.29 1.85 -13.03
N LEU A 226 -12.22 1.83 -12.23
CA LEU A 226 -11.91 0.69 -11.36
C LEU A 226 -13.03 0.44 -10.35
N PHE A 227 -13.56 1.52 -9.77
CA PHE A 227 -14.63 1.48 -8.79
C PHE A 227 -15.82 2.32 -9.26
N PRO A 228 -17.08 1.89 -9.01
CA PRO A 228 -18.25 2.67 -9.37
C PRO A 228 -18.23 4.06 -8.74
N THR A 229 -18.66 5.08 -9.47
CA THR A 229 -19.02 6.36 -8.85
C THR A 229 -20.50 6.35 -8.54
N GLY A 230 -20.84 6.30 -7.26
CA GLY A 230 -22.22 6.36 -6.80
C GLY A 230 -22.27 6.40 -5.27
N GLY A 231 -22.88 7.46 -4.75
CA GLY A 231 -22.96 7.74 -3.32
C GLY A 231 -22.81 9.24 -3.05
N GLN A 232 -23.78 10.04 -3.49
CA GLN A 232 -24.12 11.27 -2.76
C GLN A 232 -24.72 10.81 -1.43
N ASP A 233 -23.86 10.44 -0.49
CA ASP A 233 -24.09 10.41 0.95
C ASP A 233 -22.79 9.96 1.62
N ARG A 234 -22.31 10.74 2.59
CA ARG A 234 -21.14 10.37 3.37
C ARG A 234 -21.43 9.05 4.08
N ALA A 235 -20.61 8.02 3.84
CA ALA A 235 -20.63 6.78 4.60
C ALA A 235 -20.82 7.08 6.09
N SER A 236 -21.78 6.44 6.76
CA SER A 236 -22.13 6.72 8.16
C SER A 236 -21.84 5.52 9.05
N LEU A 237 -21.42 5.77 10.29
CA LEU A 237 -21.27 4.70 11.27
C LEU A 237 -22.66 4.28 11.73
N ARG A 238 -22.91 2.97 11.81
CA ARG A 238 -24.13 2.46 12.45
C ARG A 238 -24.17 2.89 13.93
N PRO A 239 -25.37 3.05 14.54
CA PRO A 239 -25.48 3.53 15.92
C PRO A 239 -24.64 2.73 16.93
N GLN A 240 -24.59 1.41 16.79
CA GLN A 240 -23.81 0.51 17.66
C GLN A 240 -22.31 0.81 17.56
N VAL A 241 -21.80 0.93 16.34
CA VAL A 241 -20.40 1.28 16.09
C VAL A 241 -20.13 2.72 16.57
N GLN A 242 -21.02 3.66 16.31
CA GLN A 242 -20.90 5.05 16.79
C GLN A 242 -20.79 5.11 18.32
N GLN A 243 -21.60 4.34 19.05
CA GLN A 243 -21.50 4.27 20.52
C GLN A 243 -20.14 3.72 20.98
N VAL A 244 -19.62 2.70 20.30
CA VAL A 244 -18.28 2.15 20.55
C VAL A 244 -17.21 3.22 20.32
N THR A 245 -17.25 3.92 19.18
CA THR A 245 -16.30 4.99 18.86
C THR A 245 -16.34 6.14 19.88
N GLY A 246 -17.53 6.50 20.38
CA GLY A 246 -17.67 7.51 21.42
C GLY A 246 -17.08 7.08 22.76
N ARG A 247 -17.24 5.80 23.15
CA ARG A 247 -16.59 5.25 24.35
C ARG A 247 -15.08 5.21 24.22
N GLN A 248 -14.57 4.83 23.05
CA GLN A 248 -13.14 4.80 22.75
C GLN A 248 -12.52 6.20 22.83
N ALA A 249 -13.15 7.21 22.21
CA ALA A 249 -12.71 8.60 22.30
C ALA A 249 -12.65 9.10 23.75
N ARG A 250 -13.69 8.84 24.55
CA ARG A 250 -13.70 9.19 25.99
C ARG A 250 -12.58 8.52 26.76
N ARG A 251 -12.33 7.23 26.52
CA ARG A 251 -11.25 6.47 27.19
C ARG A 251 -9.87 6.99 26.77
N ALA A 252 -9.66 7.29 25.49
CA ALA A 252 -8.40 7.83 24.98
C ALA A 252 -8.09 9.20 25.59
N VAL A 253 -9.08 10.11 25.62
CA VAL A 253 -8.92 11.43 26.27
C VAL A 253 -8.72 11.29 27.78
N GLY A 254 -9.44 10.39 28.45
CA GLY A 254 -9.23 10.15 29.89
C GLY A 254 -7.84 9.60 30.21
N ARG A 255 -7.31 8.70 29.36
CA ARG A 255 -5.93 8.20 29.47
C ARG A 255 -4.93 9.34 29.26
N LEU A 256 -5.14 10.18 28.25
CA LEU A 256 -4.33 11.37 27.99
C LEU A 256 -4.29 12.30 29.21
N ASP A 257 -5.43 12.62 29.80
CA ASP A 257 -5.49 13.49 30.99
C ASP A 257 -4.73 12.87 32.18
N GLY A 258 -4.82 11.56 32.37
CA GLY A 258 -4.07 10.85 33.41
C GLY A 258 -2.55 10.89 33.19
N GLU A 259 -2.09 10.65 31.96
CA GLU A 259 -0.67 10.67 31.59
C GLU A 259 -0.06 12.07 31.68
N LEU A 260 -0.81 13.11 31.30
CA LEU A 260 -0.40 14.51 31.48
C LEU A 260 -0.27 14.89 32.95
N ALA A 261 -1.23 14.49 33.79
CA ALA A 261 -1.17 14.73 35.23
C ALA A 261 0.05 14.04 35.88
N ALA A 262 0.42 12.86 35.39
CA ALA A 262 1.60 12.12 35.84
C ALA A 262 2.93 12.62 35.24
N THR A 263 2.90 13.53 34.25
CA THR A 263 4.09 14.03 33.54
C THR A 263 4.15 15.57 33.60
N PRO A 264 4.54 16.18 34.75
CA PRO A 264 4.44 17.63 34.96
C PRO A 264 5.32 18.51 34.05
N SER A 265 6.28 17.92 33.34
CA SER A 265 7.23 18.60 32.45
C SER A 265 6.98 18.32 30.96
N ALA A 266 5.74 18.00 30.58
CA ALA A 266 5.38 17.82 29.17
C ALA A 266 5.61 19.12 28.36
N PRO A 267 6.10 19.04 27.11
CA PRO A 267 6.21 20.20 26.24
C PRO A 267 4.88 20.95 26.09
N GLY A 268 4.89 22.28 26.09
CA GLY A 268 3.68 23.10 25.98
C GLY A 268 2.84 22.87 24.71
N VAL A 269 3.44 22.25 23.68
CA VAL A 269 2.70 21.80 22.49
C VAL A 269 1.73 20.66 22.81
N LEU A 270 2.14 19.69 23.65
CA LEU A 270 1.29 18.57 24.07
C LEU A 270 0.08 19.05 24.87
N ASP A 271 0.23 20.10 25.68
CA ASP A 271 -0.90 20.75 26.38
C ASP A 271 -1.90 21.36 25.40
N GLY A 272 -1.41 21.94 24.31
CA GLY A 272 -2.22 22.46 23.22
C GLY A 272 -3.06 21.36 22.56
N GLN A 273 -2.43 20.24 22.24
CA GLN A 273 -3.10 19.08 21.65
C GLN A 273 -4.11 18.45 22.62
N ALA A 274 -3.79 18.36 23.91
CA ALA A 274 -4.72 17.86 24.92
C ALA A 274 -5.96 18.73 25.08
N ARG A 275 -5.81 20.05 25.01
CA ARG A 275 -6.95 20.98 24.95
C ARG A 275 -7.76 20.80 23.67
N LEU A 276 -7.11 20.54 22.54
CA LEU A 276 -7.79 20.23 21.28
C LEU A 276 -8.61 18.94 21.40
N ALA A 277 -8.02 17.84 21.88
CA ALA A 277 -8.71 16.56 22.06
C ALA A 277 -9.96 16.70 22.95
N ARG A 278 -9.86 17.46 24.05
CA ARG A 278 -10.99 17.76 24.94
C ARG A 278 -12.09 18.59 24.26
N ARG A 279 -11.70 19.57 23.45
CA ARG A 279 -12.66 20.39 22.68
C ARG A 279 -13.40 19.56 21.64
N GLU A 280 -12.68 18.73 20.88
CA GLU A 280 -13.28 17.80 19.91
C GLU A 280 -14.26 16.84 20.60
N LEU A 281 -13.90 16.32 21.78
CA LEU A 281 -14.75 15.44 22.56
C LEU A 281 -16.02 16.14 23.03
N ALA A 282 -15.90 17.36 23.56
CA ALA A 282 -17.03 18.18 24.00
C ALA A 282 -17.96 18.58 22.83
N ALA A 283 -17.39 18.77 21.63
CA ALA A 283 -18.15 19.02 20.41
C ALA A 283 -18.81 17.77 19.81
N GLY A 284 -18.59 16.58 20.39
CA GLY A 284 -19.11 15.31 19.87
C GLY A 284 -18.36 14.79 18.64
N ASN A 285 -17.23 15.39 18.26
CA ASN A 285 -16.35 14.91 17.20
C ASN A 285 -15.45 13.79 17.73
N TYR A 286 -16.02 12.60 17.93
CA TYR A 286 -15.29 11.46 18.49
C TYR A 286 -14.05 11.02 17.69
N PRO A 287 -14.06 10.96 16.34
CA PRO A 287 -12.86 10.64 15.58
C PRO A 287 -11.75 11.70 15.75
N GLY A 288 -12.11 12.99 15.81
CA GLY A 288 -11.17 14.06 16.10
C GLY A 288 -10.55 13.93 17.49
N ALA A 289 -11.39 13.74 18.51
CA ALA A 289 -10.92 13.55 19.87
C ALA A 289 -9.99 12.34 20.01
N TYR A 290 -10.35 11.21 19.40
CA TYR A 290 -9.56 9.98 19.45
C TYR A 290 -8.21 10.16 18.75
N GLY A 291 -8.20 10.66 17.51
CA GLY A 291 -6.97 10.81 16.74
C GLY A 291 -5.97 11.77 17.40
N VAL A 292 -6.45 12.92 17.90
CA VAL A 292 -5.59 13.88 18.63
C VAL A 292 -5.07 13.25 19.92
N ALA A 293 -5.92 12.51 20.67
CA ALA A 293 -5.49 11.90 21.92
C ALA A 293 -4.44 10.82 21.72
N VAL A 294 -4.59 9.97 20.69
CA VAL A 294 -3.64 8.92 20.33
C VAL A 294 -2.28 9.50 19.94
N ASP A 295 -2.26 10.54 19.10
CA ASP A 295 -1.04 11.23 18.70
C ASP A 295 -0.33 11.88 19.90
N THR A 296 -1.10 12.60 20.73
CA THR A 296 -0.56 13.26 21.94
C THR A 296 0.01 12.23 22.93
N LEU A 297 -0.68 11.09 23.12
CA LEU A 297 -0.21 9.99 23.97
C LEU A 297 1.12 9.44 23.46
N GLN A 298 1.31 9.29 22.14
CA GLN A 298 2.60 8.87 21.59
C GLN A 298 3.71 9.87 21.99
N GLY A 299 3.45 11.17 21.84
CA GLY A 299 4.40 12.21 22.22
C GLY A 299 4.80 12.16 23.70
N ILE A 300 3.83 11.97 24.60
CA ILE A 300 4.08 11.82 26.04
C ILE A 300 4.91 10.56 26.33
N TRP A 301 4.50 9.42 25.78
CA TRP A 301 5.18 8.14 26.03
C TRP A 301 6.57 8.09 25.43
N ARG A 302 6.82 8.80 24.34
CA ARG A 302 8.18 9.02 23.82
C ARG A 302 9.01 9.82 24.80
N ALA A 303 8.49 10.92 25.32
CA ALA A 303 9.22 11.73 26.31
C ALA A 303 9.53 10.91 27.57
N GLN A 304 8.58 10.10 28.05
CA GLN A 304 8.80 9.15 29.15
C GLN A 304 9.88 8.11 28.80
N ALA A 305 9.82 7.50 27.61
CA ALA A 305 10.80 6.51 27.17
C ALA A 305 12.21 7.08 27.05
N ARG A 306 12.38 8.35 26.62
CA ARG A 306 13.68 9.04 26.58
C ARG A 306 14.30 9.26 27.96
N ALA A 307 13.46 9.35 29.00
CA ALA A 307 13.91 9.52 30.39
C ALA A 307 14.37 8.21 31.04
N LEU A 308 14.06 7.05 30.46
CA LEU A 308 14.42 5.73 31.00
C LEU A 308 15.89 5.37 30.73
N SER A 309 16.44 4.48 31.55
CA SER A 309 17.72 3.82 31.22
C SER A 309 17.53 2.83 30.07
N ALA A 310 18.61 2.46 29.37
CA ALA A 310 18.54 1.43 28.32
C ALA A 310 18.03 0.07 28.86
N GLY A 311 18.37 -0.27 30.11
CA GLY A 311 17.85 -1.48 30.77
C GLY A 311 16.35 -1.41 31.03
N ASP A 312 15.86 -0.25 31.46
CA ASP A 312 14.43 -0.03 31.70
C ASP A 312 13.62 0.02 30.41
N GLN A 313 14.18 0.61 29.34
CA GLN A 313 13.62 0.55 27.99
C GLN A 313 13.47 -0.90 27.51
N ALA A 314 14.52 -1.72 27.68
CA ALA A 314 14.48 -3.15 27.32
C ALA A 314 13.50 -3.95 28.20
N ALA A 315 13.32 -3.58 29.46
CA ALA A 315 12.31 -4.19 30.33
C ALA A 315 10.89 -3.78 29.93
N GLN A 316 10.69 -2.51 29.56
CA GLN A 316 9.42 -2.02 29.03
C GLN A 316 9.07 -2.71 27.70
N ALA A 317 10.05 -2.88 26.81
CA ALA A 317 9.87 -3.61 25.55
C ALA A 317 9.36 -5.04 25.77
N ARG A 318 9.95 -5.77 26.72
CA ARG A 318 9.53 -7.14 27.04
C ARG A 318 8.08 -7.22 27.54
N ARG A 319 7.68 -6.32 28.45
CA ARG A 319 6.29 -6.25 28.93
C ARG A 319 5.29 -5.91 27.83
N LEU A 320 5.67 -5.02 26.92
CA LEU A 320 4.83 -4.67 25.77
C LEU A 320 4.72 -5.85 24.78
N ALA A 321 5.81 -6.59 24.56
CA ALA A 321 5.80 -7.78 23.70
C ALA A 321 4.92 -8.90 24.29
N GLU A 322 4.94 -9.11 25.60
CA GLU A 322 4.02 -10.01 26.31
C GLU A 322 2.55 -9.58 26.09
N SER A 323 2.26 -8.29 26.29
CA SER A 323 0.92 -7.72 26.08
C SER A 323 0.46 -7.87 24.62
N ALA A 324 1.36 -7.69 23.65
CA ALA A 324 1.07 -7.93 22.25
C ALA A 324 0.78 -9.42 21.98
N GLY A 325 1.54 -10.33 22.61
CA GLY A 325 1.31 -11.76 22.55
C GLY A 325 -0.07 -12.15 23.06
N GLU A 326 -0.49 -11.63 24.21
CA GLU A 326 -1.83 -11.84 24.77
C GLU A 326 -2.94 -11.31 23.85
N LEU A 327 -2.75 -10.12 23.29
CA LEU A 327 -3.71 -9.53 22.36
C LEU A 327 -3.82 -10.34 21.06
N LEU A 328 -2.71 -10.80 20.49
CA LEU A 328 -2.71 -11.65 19.31
C LEU A 328 -3.31 -13.03 19.60
N ALA A 329 -3.04 -13.59 20.78
CA ALA A 329 -3.68 -14.82 21.26
C ALA A 329 -5.20 -14.63 21.42
N SER A 330 -5.70 -13.42 21.71
CA SER A 330 -7.13 -13.14 21.69
C SER A 330 -7.79 -13.32 20.32
N GLY A 331 -6.99 -13.38 19.24
CA GLY A 331 -7.40 -13.85 17.91
C GLY A 331 -8.01 -15.26 17.94
N GLN A 332 -7.71 -16.08 18.96
CA GLN A 332 -8.39 -17.36 19.22
C GLN A 332 -9.90 -17.23 19.40
N GLN A 333 -10.38 -16.05 19.79
CA GLN A 333 -11.80 -15.75 19.91
C GLN A 333 -12.48 -15.51 18.55
N ALA A 334 -11.73 -15.52 17.43
CA ALA A 334 -12.27 -15.33 16.08
C ALA A 334 -13.32 -16.39 15.70
N THR A 335 -13.24 -17.60 16.26
CA THR A 335 -14.26 -18.65 16.09
C THR A 335 -15.66 -18.24 16.55
N ARG A 336 -15.77 -17.25 17.45
CA ARG A 336 -17.04 -16.70 17.94
C ARG A 336 -17.52 -15.49 17.15
N LEU A 337 -16.68 -15.00 16.23
CA LEU A 337 -17.00 -13.88 15.37
C LEU A 337 -17.66 -14.37 14.10
N ASN A 338 -18.40 -13.47 13.47
CA ASN A 338 -19.06 -13.75 12.21
C ASN A 338 -18.05 -13.59 11.03
N PRO A 339 -18.24 -14.21 9.85
CA PRO A 339 -17.33 -14.12 8.69
C PRO A 339 -16.78 -12.72 8.35
N GLU A 340 -17.62 -11.70 8.21
CA GLU A 340 -17.22 -10.30 7.99
C GLU A 340 -16.30 -9.76 9.10
N GLN A 341 -16.57 -10.06 10.36
CA GLN A 341 -15.69 -9.74 11.48
C GLN A 341 -14.37 -10.50 11.38
N GLN A 342 -14.40 -11.78 11.04
CA GLN A 342 -13.20 -12.62 10.86
C GLN A 342 -12.31 -12.08 9.75
N VAL A 343 -12.87 -11.71 8.59
CA VAL A 343 -12.13 -11.10 7.46
C VAL A 343 -11.55 -9.73 7.82
N THR A 344 -12.21 -8.97 8.69
CA THR A 344 -11.76 -7.65 9.12
C THR A 344 -10.69 -7.70 10.21
N LEU A 345 -10.74 -8.71 11.09
CA LEU A 345 -9.91 -8.80 12.29
C LEU A 345 -8.39 -8.73 12.03
N PRO A 346 -7.83 -9.31 10.93
CA PRO A 346 -6.41 -9.15 10.61
C PRO A 346 -5.93 -7.71 10.57
N SER A 347 -6.70 -6.81 9.95
CA SER A 347 -6.35 -5.39 9.87
C SER A 347 -6.45 -4.68 11.23
N ALA A 348 -7.39 -5.10 12.08
CA ALA A 348 -7.52 -4.57 13.44
C ALA A 348 -6.37 -5.03 14.37
N LEU A 349 -5.79 -6.22 14.13
CA LEU A 349 -4.63 -6.72 14.85
C LEU A 349 -3.29 -6.23 14.28
N GLY A 350 -3.28 -5.75 13.04
CA GLY A 350 -2.07 -5.28 12.34
C GLY A 350 -1.23 -4.26 13.12
N PRO A 351 -1.81 -3.24 13.78
CA PRO A 351 -1.02 -2.31 14.58
C PRO A 351 -0.28 -3.00 15.75
N ALA A 352 -0.88 -3.99 16.41
CA ALA A 352 -0.21 -4.76 17.46
C ALA A 352 0.91 -5.64 16.91
N VAL A 353 0.73 -6.23 15.72
CA VAL A 353 1.81 -6.94 15.03
C VAL A 353 2.96 -5.98 14.75
N LEU A 354 2.69 -4.81 14.16
CA LEU A 354 3.71 -3.80 13.86
C LEU A 354 4.43 -3.35 15.14
N GLY A 355 3.66 -3.01 16.18
CA GLY A 355 4.19 -2.63 17.48
C GLY A 355 5.13 -3.70 18.04
N ASN A 356 4.71 -4.96 18.03
CA ASN A 356 5.54 -6.07 18.49
C ASN A 356 6.82 -6.23 17.66
N SER A 357 6.75 -6.05 16.34
CA SER A 357 7.92 -6.09 15.46
C SER A 357 8.90 -4.94 15.72
N LEU A 358 8.41 -3.73 16.03
CA LEU A 358 9.26 -2.60 16.42
C LEU A 358 10.01 -2.88 17.72
N LEU A 359 9.40 -3.60 18.66
CA LEU A 359 10.04 -3.97 19.92
C LEU A 359 11.21 -4.94 19.73
N ALA A 360 11.15 -5.80 18.71
CA ALA A 360 12.25 -6.71 18.39
C ALA A 360 13.51 -5.98 17.90
N GLY A 361 13.36 -4.77 17.36
CA GLY A 361 14.46 -3.91 16.94
C GLY A 361 15.11 -3.09 18.06
N ILE A 362 14.64 -3.20 19.30
CA ILE A 362 15.15 -2.40 20.43
C ILE A 362 16.58 -2.85 20.78
N GLY A 363 17.52 -1.91 20.66
CA GLY A 363 18.96 -2.14 20.78
C GLY A 363 19.61 -1.31 21.88
N ARG A 364 20.92 -1.03 21.72
CA ARG A 364 21.70 -0.21 22.67
C ARG A 364 21.55 1.30 22.47
N ASP A 365 21.02 1.74 21.32
CA ASP A 365 20.75 3.15 21.06
C ASP A 365 19.45 3.58 21.73
N ARG A 366 19.59 4.27 22.86
CA ARG A 366 18.47 4.69 23.71
C ARG A 366 17.53 5.68 23.01
N ASP A 367 18.06 6.58 22.19
CA ASP A 367 17.28 7.67 21.62
C ASP A 367 16.45 7.14 20.43
N ALA A 368 17.03 6.24 19.62
CA ALA A 368 16.31 5.51 18.57
C ALA A 368 15.21 4.58 19.14
N ASN A 369 15.44 3.95 20.30
CA ASN A 369 14.48 3.07 20.95
C ASN A 369 13.21 3.79 21.42
N ALA A 370 13.31 5.06 21.84
CA ALA A 370 12.20 5.77 22.46
C ALA A 370 11.02 5.97 21.50
N ASP A 371 11.30 6.20 20.21
CA ASP A 371 10.28 6.35 19.19
C ASP A 371 9.56 5.02 18.92
N SER A 372 10.31 3.94 18.77
CA SER A 372 9.78 2.57 18.62
C SER A 372 8.96 2.12 19.83
N LEU A 373 9.41 2.42 21.05
CA LEU A 373 8.69 2.10 22.29
C LEU A 373 7.36 2.85 22.37
N ALA A 374 7.35 4.14 22.07
CA ALA A 374 6.13 4.95 22.10
C ALA A 374 5.11 4.48 21.06
N ALA A 375 5.58 4.25 19.81
CA ALA A 375 4.73 3.74 18.73
C ALA A 375 4.18 2.35 19.05
N ALA A 376 5.01 1.43 19.56
CA ALA A 376 4.58 0.10 19.97
C ALA A 376 3.54 0.17 21.10
N ARG A 377 3.78 1.00 22.12
CA ARG A 377 2.85 1.16 23.25
C ARG A 377 1.49 1.68 22.80
N VAL A 378 1.44 2.69 21.93
CA VAL A 378 0.17 3.17 21.34
C VAL A 378 -0.53 2.08 20.56
N ALA A 379 0.20 1.36 19.72
CA ALA A 379 -0.39 0.33 18.88
C ALA A 379 -0.97 -0.85 19.68
N ILE A 380 -0.28 -1.25 20.76
CA ILE A 380 -0.61 -2.42 21.60
C ILE A 380 -1.66 -2.07 22.67
N GLU A 381 -1.51 -0.94 23.38
CA GLU A 381 -2.38 -0.61 24.53
C GLU A 381 -3.61 0.23 24.17
N VAL A 382 -3.62 0.88 23.00
CA VAL A 382 -4.69 1.82 22.62
C VAL A 382 -5.35 1.43 21.31
N VAL A 383 -4.60 1.43 20.21
CA VAL A 383 -5.19 1.35 18.86
C VAL A 383 -5.76 -0.04 18.58
N SER A 384 -5.01 -1.11 18.80
CA SER A 384 -5.46 -2.46 18.46
C SER A 384 -6.61 -2.97 19.33
N PRO A 385 -6.60 -2.80 20.68
CA PRO A 385 -7.75 -3.16 21.51
C PRO A 385 -9.04 -2.44 21.08
N ASP A 386 -8.90 -1.20 20.62
CA ASP A 386 -10.03 -0.38 20.18
C ASP A 386 -10.51 -0.77 18.79
N ALA A 387 -9.59 -1.04 17.87
CA ALA A 387 -9.89 -1.61 16.58
C ALA A 387 -10.67 -2.93 16.72
N VAL A 388 -10.22 -3.85 17.59
CA VAL A 388 -10.91 -5.12 17.85
C VAL A 388 -12.32 -4.89 18.41
N GLN A 389 -12.51 -3.93 19.30
CA GLN A 389 -13.85 -3.57 19.80
C GLN A 389 -14.76 -2.99 18.71
N ALA A 390 -14.20 -2.20 17.78
CA ALA A 390 -14.95 -1.67 16.64
C ALA A 390 -15.40 -2.78 15.69
N VAL A 391 -14.54 -3.78 15.43
CA VAL A 391 -14.89 -4.97 14.63
C VAL A 391 -15.99 -5.78 15.31
N ARG A 392 -15.88 -6.05 16.61
CA ARG A 392 -16.89 -6.81 17.37
C ARG A 392 -18.27 -6.17 17.38
N ALA A 393 -18.37 -4.88 17.08
CA ALA A 393 -19.63 -4.14 17.03
C ALA A 393 -20.40 -4.30 15.71
N TYR A 394 -19.85 -5.03 14.74
CA TYR A 394 -20.49 -5.27 13.44
C TYR A 394 -21.79 -6.07 13.61
N GLY A 395 -22.83 -5.65 12.89
CA GLY A 395 -24.19 -6.16 13.11
C GLY A 395 -24.88 -6.85 11.92
N ASN A 396 -24.42 -6.65 10.68
CA ASN A 396 -25.02 -7.29 9.50
C ASN A 396 -23.92 -8.04 8.73
N GLN A 397 -24.30 -9.06 7.95
CA GLN A 397 -23.34 -9.81 7.13
C GLN A 397 -23.88 -10.12 5.73
N PRO A 398 -23.24 -9.57 4.68
CA PRO A 398 -23.38 -10.06 3.32
C PRO A 398 -22.21 -10.99 2.89
N VAL A 399 -21.15 -11.07 3.71
CA VAL A 399 -20.06 -12.05 3.52
C VAL A 399 -20.54 -13.41 4.02
N SER A 400 -20.67 -14.38 3.11
CA SER A 400 -20.92 -15.79 3.44
C SER A 400 -19.65 -16.61 3.18
N GLY A 401 -19.50 -17.72 3.89
CA GLY A 401 -18.45 -18.70 3.62
C GLY A 401 -17.37 -18.81 4.69
N ASP A 402 -16.31 -19.52 4.31
CA ASP A 402 -15.17 -19.87 5.17
C ASP A 402 -14.15 -18.73 5.14
N ALA A 403 -14.14 -17.90 6.18
CA ALA A 403 -13.20 -16.79 6.29
C ALA A 403 -11.74 -17.27 6.35
N ALA A 404 -11.47 -18.46 6.89
CA ALA A 404 -10.12 -19.01 6.93
C ALA A 404 -9.64 -19.35 5.52
N ARG A 405 -10.52 -20.00 4.74
CA ARG A 405 -10.31 -20.25 3.31
C ARG A 405 -9.97 -18.95 2.57
N PHE A 406 -10.80 -17.92 2.73
CA PHE A 406 -10.60 -16.63 2.07
C PHE A 406 -9.26 -15.99 2.46
N LEU A 407 -8.99 -15.89 3.75
CA LEU A 407 -7.83 -15.20 4.32
C LEU A 407 -6.51 -15.85 3.92
N SER A 408 -6.40 -17.17 4.03
CA SER A 408 -5.17 -17.91 3.65
C SER A 408 -4.82 -17.79 2.17
N GLY A 409 -5.78 -17.50 1.28
CA GLY A 409 -5.48 -17.12 -0.10
C GLY A 409 -4.57 -15.88 -0.19
N TYR A 410 -4.87 -14.85 0.60
CA TYR A 410 -4.10 -13.62 0.63
C TYR A 410 -2.81 -13.73 1.46
N THR A 411 -2.82 -14.51 2.56
CA THR A 411 -1.64 -14.71 3.42
C THR A 411 -0.39 -15.02 2.60
N ASN A 412 -0.47 -15.98 1.67
CA ASN A 412 0.68 -16.41 0.86
C ASN A 412 1.15 -15.34 -0.13
N PHE A 413 0.23 -14.63 -0.78
CA PHE A 413 0.57 -13.55 -1.71
C PHE A 413 1.30 -12.41 -1.00
N LEU A 414 0.80 -12.04 0.18
CA LEU A 414 1.35 -10.96 0.99
C LEU A 414 2.75 -11.31 1.54
N ILE A 415 2.97 -12.55 1.98
CA ILE A 415 4.29 -13.03 2.39
C ILE A 415 5.28 -12.97 1.22
N ARG A 416 4.92 -13.51 0.06
CA ARG A 416 5.80 -13.50 -1.12
C ARG A 416 6.12 -12.09 -1.61
N ALA A 417 5.15 -11.19 -1.59
CA ALA A 417 5.37 -9.78 -1.92
C ALA A 417 6.27 -9.09 -0.90
N GLY A 418 6.10 -9.41 0.39
CA GLY A 418 6.96 -8.91 1.45
C GLY A 418 8.41 -9.38 1.32
N ASP A 419 8.64 -10.66 1.02
CA ASP A 419 9.97 -11.21 0.78
C ASP A 419 10.67 -10.55 -0.42
N ALA A 420 9.94 -10.34 -1.51
CA ALA A 420 10.46 -9.64 -2.68
C ALA A 420 10.89 -8.20 -2.36
N ASN A 421 10.05 -7.49 -1.58
CA ASN A 421 10.32 -6.13 -1.15
C ASN A 421 11.53 -6.04 -0.21
N LEU A 422 11.63 -6.93 0.79
CA LEU A 422 12.75 -6.98 1.72
C LEU A 422 14.07 -7.31 0.98
N THR A 423 14.04 -8.33 0.11
CA THR A 423 15.20 -8.73 -0.69
C THR A 423 15.72 -7.58 -1.55
N TYR A 424 14.82 -6.85 -2.21
CA TYR A 424 15.20 -5.67 -3.00
C TYR A 424 15.84 -4.59 -2.14
N PHE A 425 15.24 -4.26 -0.99
CA PHE A 425 15.77 -3.23 -0.10
C PHE A 425 17.17 -3.58 0.41
N GLU A 426 17.37 -4.80 0.90
CA GLU A 426 18.66 -5.30 1.39
C GLU A 426 19.71 -5.31 0.27
N LYS A 427 19.31 -5.63 -0.97
CA LYS A 427 20.20 -5.64 -2.13
C LYS A 427 20.68 -4.25 -2.53
N VAL A 428 19.79 -3.25 -2.51
CA VAL A 428 20.15 -1.86 -2.84
C VAL A 428 21.00 -1.23 -1.74
N GLY A 429 20.95 -1.75 -0.51
CA GLY A 429 21.78 -1.28 0.60
C GLY A 429 21.48 0.16 1.00
N ALA A 430 20.23 0.60 0.83
CA ALA A 430 19.82 1.97 1.12
C ALA A 430 19.96 2.28 2.62
N THR A 431 20.82 3.24 2.97
CA THR A 431 21.06 3.70 4.36
C THR A 431 20.07 4.78 4.80
N ALA A 432 18.82 4.75 4.31
CA ALA A 432 17.82 5.75 4.69
C ALA A 432 17.42 5.59 6.16
N ALA A 433 17.08 6.68 6.85
CA ALA A 433 16.64 6.67 8.26
C ALA A 433 15.44 5.72 8.51
N ALA A 434 14.55 5.54 7.52
CA ALA A 434 13.46 4.56 7.62
C ALA A 434 13.98 3.10 7.68
N GLY A 435 15.14 2.82 7.09
CA GLY A 435 15.83 1.53 7.22
C GLY A 435 16.30 1.25 8.64
N GLU A 436 16.66 2.27 9.42
CA GLU A 436 17.14 2.07 10.81
C GLU A 436 16.03 1.55 11.74
N THR A 437 14.79 2.02 11.54
CA THR A 437 13.65 1.58 12.36
C THR A 437 12.91 0.38 11.77
N TYR A 438 12.65 0.37 10.46
CA TYR A 438 11.77 -0.64 9.86
C TYR A 438 12.48 -1.89 9.37
N LEU A 439 13.79 -1.85 9.09
CA LEU A 439 14.51 -3.05 8.65
C LEU A 439 14.59 -4.10 9.77
N PRO A 440 15.00 -3.77 11.02
CA PRO A 440 15.03 -4.76 12.10
C PRO A 440 13.63 -5.33 12.39
N ALA A 441 12.60 -4.48 12.34
CA ALA A 441 11.22 -4.90 12.53
C ALA A 441 10.75 -5.84 11.41
N ALA A 442 11.12 -5.58 10.15
CA ALA A 442 10.79 -6.42 9.00
C ALA A 442 11.51 -7.77 9.08
N GLN A 443 12.79 -7.79 9.47
CA GLN A 443 13.56 -9.02 9.66
C GLN A 443 13.00 -9.87 10.80
N ALA A 444 12.65 -9.26 11.94
CA ALA A 444 12.02 -9.97 13.04
C ALA A 444 10.64 -10.52 12.65
N LEU A 445 9.85 -9.76 11.89
CA LEU A 445 8.56 -10.24 11.40
C LEU A 445 8.72 -11.36 10.36
N LYS A 446 9.75 -11.29 9.51
CA LYS A 446 10.12 -12.35 8.56
C LYS A 446 10.31 -13.69 9.28
N GLU A 447 11.08 -13.72 10.36
CA GLU A 447 11.31 -14.95 11.15
C GLU A 447 10.02 -15.58 11.69
N VAL A 448 8.98 -14.77 11.89
CA VAL A 448 7.67 -15.21 12.35
C VAL A 448 6.81 -15.67 11.18
N VAL A 449 6.78 -14.93 10.06
CA VAL A 449 5.97 -15.31 8.89
C VAL A 449 6.52 -16.53 8.16
N ASP A 450 7.84 -16.74 8.15
CA ASP A 450 8.50 -17.93 7.57
C ASP A 450 8.07 -19.23 8.29
N LYS A 451 7.56 -19.12 9.52
CA LYS A 451 7.03 -20.24 10.33
C LYS A 451 5.53 -20.43 10.15
N THR A 452 4.88 -19.66 9.29
CA THR A 452 3.45 -19.80 9.00
C THR A 452 3.21 -21.14 8.30
N PRO A 453 2.35 -22.02 8.84
CA PRO A 453 2.03 -23.28 8.17
C PRO A 453 1.46 -23.03 6.77
N PRO A 454 1.89 -23.78 5.74
CA PRO A 454 1.36 -23.63 4.40
C PRO A 454 -0.10 -24.08 4.33
N GLY A 455 -0.86 -23.47 3.43
CA GLY A 455 -2.25 -23.84 3.17
C GLY A 455 -3.24 -23.23 4.14
N GLU A 456 -4.42 -23.84 4.23
CA GLU A 456 -5.54 -23.34 5.03
C GLU A 456 -5.45 -23.84 6.48
N ASN A 457 -5.50 -22.90 7.43
CA ASN A 457 -5.52 -23.21 8.86
C ASN A 457 -6.89 -22.90 9.47
N PRO A 458 -7.20 -23.43 10.67
CA PRO A 458 -8.38 -23.00 11.43
C PRO A 458 -8.45 -21.47 11.58
N VAL A 459 -9.67 -20.90 11.56
CA VAL A 459 -9.88 -19.44 11.47
C VAL A 459 -9.22 -18.64 12.59
N ASP A 460 -9.12 -19.20 13.79
CA ASP A 460 -8.41 -18.59 14.92
C ASP A 460 -6.90 -18.42 14.67
N GLN A 461 -6.29 -19.40 14.00
CA GLN A 461 -4.89 -19.33 13.61
C GLN A 461 -4.73 -18.43 12.38
N GLU A 462 -5.60 -18.61 11.39
CA GLU A 462 -5.49 -17.93 10.10
C GLU A 462 -5.62 -16.41 10.23
N VAL A 463 -6.50 -15.92 11.11
CA VAL A 463 -6.63 -14.47 11.38
C VAL A 463 -5.31 -13.86 11.84
N VAL A 464 -4.57 -14.55 12.73
CA VAL A 464 -3.29 -14.06 13.26
C VAL A 464 -2.20 -14.16 12.20
N GLN A 465 -2.19 -15.23 11.41
CA GLN A 465 -1.26 -15.40 10.29
C GLN A 465 -1.46 -14.33 9.22
N SER A 466 -2.72 -14.07 8.84
CA SER A 466 -3.11 -12.99 7.94
C SER A 466 -2.71 -11.61 8.48
N ALA A 467 -2.90 -11.35 9.78
CA ALA A 467 -2.46 -10.09 10.39
C ALA A 467 -0.95 -9.89 10.24
N ARG A 468 -0.16 -10.97 10.43
CA ARG A 468 1.29 -10.97 10.26
C ARG A 468 1.70 -10.76 8.82
N ALA A 469 1.12 -11.52 7.89
CA ALA A 469 1.40 -11.42 6.46
C ALA A 469 1.07 -10.02 5.91
N LEU A 470 -0.09 -9.48 6.28
CA LEU A 470 -0.52 -8.13 5.92
C LEU A 470 0.46 -7.08 6.43
N THR A 471 0.80 -7.14 7.72
CA THR A 471 1.73 -6.19 8.34
C THR A 471 3.13 -6.30 7.74
N TYR A 472 3.58 -7.52 7.43
CA TYR A 472 4.87 -7.77 6.79
C TYR A 472 4.94 -7.13 5.41
N PHE A 473 3.90 -7.32 4.59
CA PHE A 473 3.81 -6.66 3.28
C PHE A 473 3.80 -5.13 3.41
N ILE A 474 3.02 -4.57 4.36
CA ILE A 474 2.96 -3.12 4.58
C ILE A 474 4.32 -2.54 4.99
N LEU A 475 4.99 -3.20 5.93
CA LEU A 475 6.27 -2.77 6.47
C LEU A 475 7.38 -2.81 5.41
N THR A 476 7.46 -3.91 4.66
CA THR A 476 8.46 -4.10 3.60
C THR A 476 8.20 -3.20 2.38
N ALA A 477 6.94 -2.92 2.04
CA ALA A 477 6.62 -1.92 1.01
C ALA A 477 7.04 -0.50 1.46
N SER A 478 6.95 -0.20 2.76
CA SER A 478 7.46 1.07 3.30
C SER A 478 8.98 1.19 3.20
N LEU A 479 9.72 0.07 3.32
CA LEU A 479 11.16 0.04 3.06
C LEU A 479 11.47 0.33 1.59
N VAL A 480 10.73 -0.30 0.67
CA VAL A 480 10.86 -0.03 -0.78
C VAL A 480 10.62 1.45 -1.10
N ALA A 481 9.57 2.05 -0.53
CA ALA A 481 9.26 3.47 -0.70
C ALA A 481 10.32 4.40 -0.11
N ALA A 482 11.13 3.92 0.84
CA ALA A 482 12.21 4.68 1.47
C ALA A 482 13.54 4.63 0.71
N VAL A 483 13.67 3.81 -0.34
CA VAL A 483 14.88 3.80 -1.17
C VAL A 483 15.03 5.18 -1.82
N PRO A 484 16.18 5.87 -1.62
CA PRO A 484 16.35 7.25 -2.07
C PRO A 484 16.11 7.40 -3.57
N THR A 485 15.05 8.13 -3.92
CA THR A 485 14.94 8.81 -5.20
C THR A 485 15.69 10.15 -5.06
N SER A 486 16.25 10.70 -6.14
CA SER A 486 16.87 12.04 -6.19
C SER A 486 15.99 13.17 -5.66
N GLU A 487 14.70 12.90 -5.39
CA GLU A 487 13.77 13.79 -4.66
C GLU A 487 13.25 13.23 -3.33
N ALA A 488 13.33 11.91 -3.07
CA ALA A 488 12.94 11.32 -1.79
C ALA A 488 13.99 11.54 -0.69
N GLN A 489 15.16 12.11 -1.02
CA GLN A 489 15.98 12.84 -0.04
C GLN A 489 15.21 14.10 0.41
N GLY A 490 14.19 13.90 1.24
CA GLY A 490 13.36 14.96 1.78
C GLY A 490 11.90 14.93 1.34
N VAL A 491 11.24 13.76 1.33
CA VAL A 491 9.77 13.72 1.36
C VAL A 491 9.33 14.58 2.55
N GLU A 492 8.86 15.79 2.28
CA GLU A 492 8.47 16.72 3.33
C GLU A 492 7.29 16.11 4.08
N VAL A 493 7.18 16.37 5.38
CA VAL A 493 6.03 15.96 6.22
C VAL A 493 4.70 16.33 5.53
N LYS A 494 4.68 17.47 4.82
CA LYS A 494 3.52 17.96 4.04
C LYS A 494 3.09 17.03 2.91
N ASP A 495 4.01 16.29 2.29
CA ASP A 495 3.67 15.35 1.23
C ASP A 495 3.12 14.04 1.79
N ARG A 496 3.59 13.61 2.98
CA ARG A 496 2.95 12.51 3.73
C ARG A 496 1.55 12.86 4.23
N ASP A 497 1.33 14.10 4.65
CA ASP A 497 -0.02 14.57 4.99
C ASP A 497 -0.94 14.42 3.77
N ARG A 498 -0.49 14.85 2.59
CA ARG A 498 -1.24 14.72 1.34
C ARG A 498 -1.53 13.27 0.98
N GLU A 499 -0.54 12.39 1.08
CA GLU A 499 -0.69 10.95 0.84
C GLU A 499 -1.74 10.34 1.78
N THR A 500 -1.64 10.64 3.07
CA THR A 500 -2.60 10.18 4.08
C THR A 500 -4.01 10.70 3.82
N LEU A 501 -4.15 11.99 3.50
CA LEU A 501 -5.45 12.58 3.15
C LEU A 501 -6.03 11.96 1.87
N ALA A 502 -5.21 11.72 0.86
CA ALA A 502 -5.62 11.08 -0.39
C ALA A 502 -6.12 9.65 -0.13
N ALA A 503 -5.37 8.86 0.62
CA ALA A 503 -5.74 7.50 1.02
C ALA A 503 -7.04 7.51 1.85
N ALA A 504 -7.24 8.48 2.75
CA ALA A 504 -8.44 8.55 3.58
C ALA A 504 -9.67 8.93 2.75
N VAL A 505 -9.51 9.84 1.78
CA VAL A 505 -10.55 10.17 0.80
C VAL A 505 -10.87 8.94 -0.08
N ALA A 506 -9.86 8.17 -0.48
CA ALA A 506 -10.03 6.93 -1.22
C ALA A 506 -10.88 5.92 -0.45
N ALA A 507 -10.50 5.64 0.80
CA ALA A 507 -11.23 4.76 1.70
C ALA A 507 -12.69 5.24 1.85
N GLY A 508 -12.90 6.54 2.11
CA GLY A 508 -14.25 7.11 2.20
C GLY A 508 -15.11 6.92 0.95
N ARG A 509 -14.52 7.02 -0.25
CA ARG A 509 -15.20 6.81 -1.53
C ARG A 509 -15.57 5.34 -1.78
N LEU A 510 -14.75 4.40 -1.31
CA LEU A 510 -15.04 2.97 -1.45
C LEU A 510 -16.05 2.47 -0.40
N ILE A 511 -16.07 3.06 0.79
CA ILE A 511 -16.94 2.60 1.88
C ILE A 511 -18.43 2.78 1.55
N ALA A 512 -18.85 3.93 1.00
CA ALA A 512 -20.28 4.19 0.78
C ALA A 512 -20.95 3.18 -0.18
N PRO A 513 -20.36 2.83 -1.35
CA PRO A 513 -20.87 1.76 -2.20
C PRO A 513 -20.96 0.39 -1.49
N LEU A 514 -20.02 0.07 -0.59
CA LEU A 514 -20.05 -1.20 0.15
C LEU A 514 -21.17 -1.24 1.18
N GLN A 515 -21.41 -0.13 1.89
CA GLN A 515 -22.54 -0.02 2.80
C GLN A 515 -23.88 -0.17 2.05
N ALA A 516 -23.98 0.39 0.84
CA ALA A 516 -25.17 0.20 -0.01
C ALA A 516 -25.39 -1.27 -0.43
N ARG A 517 -24.34 -2.10 -0.43
CA ARG A 517 -24.39 -3.55 -0.64
C ARG A 517 -24.61 -4.36 0.65
N GLY A 518 -24.84 -3.69 1.79
CA GLY A 518 -25.15 -4.31 3.07
C GLY A 518 -23.93 -4.58 3.98
N LEU A 519 -22.71 -4.30 3.54
CA LEU A 519 -21.49 -4.51 4.34
C LEU A 519 -21.44 -3.54 5.54
N ASP A 520 -21.01 -4.05 6.69
CA ASP A 520 -20.70 -3.26 7.87
C ASP A 520 -19.25 -2.73 7.82
N CYS A 521 -19.08 -1.55 7.24
CA CYS A 521 -17.78 -0.91 7.14
C CYS A 521 -17.37 -0.14 8.42
N GLY A 522 -17.74 -0.62 9.60
CA GLY A 522 -17.53 0.07 10.87
C GLY A 522 -16.06 0.37 11.20
N TYR A 523 -15.16 -0.63 11.08
CA TYR A 523 -13.73 -0.48 11.32
C TYR A 523 -13.05 0.37 10.25
N PRO A 524 -13.22 0.13 8.92
CA PRO A 524 -12.65 1.01 7.90
C PRO A 524 -13.08 2.47 8.06
N LEU A 525 -14.35 2.70 8.41
CA LEU A 525 -14.85 4.06 8.62
C LEU A 525 -14.33 4.66 9.93
N TRP A 526 -14.18 3.88 10.99
CA TRP A 526 -13.53 4.31 12.23
C TRP A 526 -12.08 4.70 11.96
N ALA A 527 -11.29 3.78 11.41
CA ALA A 527 -9.86 3.93 11.14
C ALA A 527 -9.58 5.13 10.23
N SER A 528 -10.23 5.21 9.07
CA SER A 528 -9.99 6.31 8.11
C SER A 528 -10.38 7.69 8.67
N ARG A 529 -11.44 7.78 9.49
CA ARG A 529 -11.90 9.06 10.05
C ARG A 529 -10.97 9.60 11.12
N TRP A 530 -10.56 8.76 12.08
CA TRP A 530 -9.67 9.23 13.13
C TRP A 530 -8.25 9.46 12.60
N ALA A 531 -7.77 8.63 11.67
CA ALA A 531 -6.51 8.83 10.97
C ALA A 531 -6.45 10.19 10.26
N ALA A 532 -7.47 10.49 9.43
CA ALA A 532 -7.55 11.77 8.76
C ALA A 532 -7.69 12.96 9.73
N ALA A 533 -8.30 12.74 10.90
CA ALA A 533 -8.40 13.77 11.92
C ALA A 533 -7.07 14.00 12.66
N ALA A 534 -6.32 12.93 12.95
CA ALA A 534 -4.97 13.01 13.52
C ALA A 534 -4.04 13.82 12.60
N THR A 535 -4.02 13.51 11.30
CA THR A 535 -3.22 14.23 10.30
C THR A 535 -3.59 15.72 10.18
N ARG A 536 -4.88 16.07 10.32
CA ARG A 536 -5.34 17.46 10.26
C ARG A 536 -5.08 18.27 11.53
N SER A 537 -4.66 17.62 12.63
CA SER A 537 -4.65 18.26 13.94
C SER A 537 -3.46 19.20 14.16
N LEU A 538 -2.33 18.95 13.50
CA LEU A 538 -1.13 19.81 13.54
C LEU A 538 -0.36 19.79 12.20
N PRO A 539 -0.91 20.37 11.12
CA PRO A 539 -0.22 20.37 9.84
C PRO A 539 1.10 21.17 9.93
N GLY A 540 2.21 20.54 9.58
CA GLY A 540 3.51 21.20 9.41
C GLY A 540 4.36 21.44 10.67
N THR A 541 4.07 20.78 11.80
CA THR A 541 5.00 20.72 12.96
C THR A 541 5.75 19.39 13.00
N SER A 542 6.85 19.32 13.76
CA SER A 542 7.55 18.05 14.01
C SER A 542 6.68 17.05 14.78
N GLU A 543 5.76 17.50 15.63
CA GLU A 543 4.77 16.61 16.27
C GLU A 543 3.70 16.11 15.26
N GLY A 544 3.35 16.91 14.24
CA GLY A 544 2.43 16.48 13.18
C GLY A 544 2.93 15.31 12.32
N ALA A 545 4.25 15.10 12.27
CA ALA A 545 4.86 14.02 11.50
C ALA A 545 4.50 12.61 12.03
N ASP A 546 4.27 12.48 13.34
CA ASP A 546 3.87 11.23 13.96
C ASP A 546 2.42 10.88 13.66
N GLY A 547 1.53 11.86 13.82
CA GLY A 547 0.11 11.75 13.48
C GLY A 547 -0.10 11.44 11.99
N ALA A 548 0.75 11.98 11.12
CA ALA A 548 0.76 11.64 9.69
C ALA A 548 1.20 10.19 9.45
N ALA A 549 2.29 9.74 10.07
CA ALA A 549 2.79 8.37 9.91
C ALA A 549 1.80 7.33 10.45
N GLN A 550 1.23 7.56 11.64
CA GLN A 550 0.17 6.72 12.19
C GLN A 550 -1.08 6.76 11.31
N GLY A 551 -1.53 7.95 10.92
CA GLY A 551 -2.71 8.13 10.08
C GLY A 551 -2.57 7.39 8.75
N TYR A 552 -1.40 7.44 8.13
CA TYR A 552 -1.08 6.69 6.92
C TYR A 552 -1.26 5.18 7.14
N GLN A 553 -0.59 4.61 8.15
CA GLN A 553 -0.68 3.17 8.45
C GLN A 553 -2.13 2.71 8.69
N GLN A 554 -2.91 3.48 9.45
CA GLN A 554 -4.30 3.14 9.77
C GLN A 554 -5.21 3.24 8.55
N THR A 555 -4.93 4.20 7.67
CA THR A 555 -5.63 4.33 6.40
C THR A 555 -5.26 3.20 5.45
N THR A 556 -4.01 2.76 5.42
CA THR A 556 -3.57 1.58 4.66
C THR A 556 -4.32 0.33 5.11
N TYR A 557 -4.37 0.04 6.42
CA TYR A 557 -5.17 -1.06 6.95
C TYR A 557 -6.65 -0.93 6.56
N SER A 558 -7.23 0.25 6.75
CA SER A 558 -8.62 0.53 6.37
C SER A 558 -8.91 0.25 4.90
N LEU A 559 -8.05 0.69 3.99
CA LEU A 559 -8.27 0.56 2.56
C LEU A 559 -8.14 -0.91 2.12
N ILE A 560 -7.14 -1.62 2.64
CA ILE A 560 -6.98 -3.05 2.39
C ILE A 560 -8.19 -3.83 2.93
N THR A 561 -8.67 -3.55 4.15
CA THR A 561 -9.91 -4.15 4.66
C THR A 561 -11.09 -3.89 3.73
N THR A 562 -11.21 -2.66 3.22
CA THR A 562 -12.31 -2.28 2.31
C THR A 562 -12.28 -3.12 1.03
N LEU A 563 -11.08 -3.36 0.48
CA LEU A 563 -10.90 -4.23 -0.68
C LEU A 563 -11.17 -5.71 -0.35
N LEU A 564 -10.67 -6.21 0.79
CA LEU A 564 -10.91 -7.59 1.25
C LEU A 564 -12.41 -7.86 1.44
N LEU A 565 -13.15 -6.95 2.08
CA LEU A 565 -14.60 -7.07 2.24
C LEU A 565 -15.33 -7.05 0.90
N THR A 566 -14.83 -6.28 -0.08
CA THR A 566 -15.37 -6.27 -1.44
C THR A 566 -15.18 -7.63 -2.11
N ALA A 567 -13.97 -8.19 -2.05
CA ALA A 567 -13.63 -9.49 -2.61
C ALA A 567 -14.42 -10.62 -1.94
N ALA A 568 -14.47 -10.64 -0.60
CA ALA A 568 -15.21 -11.64 0.16
C ALA A 568 -16.72 -11.61 -0.16
N ALA A 569 -17.31 -10.42 -0.31
CA ALA A 569 -18.70 -10.29 -0.71
C ALA A 569 -18.97 -10.70 -2.17
N GLN A 570 -17.98 -10.62 -3.06
CA GLN A 570 -18.11 -11.09 -4.44
C GLN A 570 -17.98 -12.61 -4.53
N GLU A 571 -17.03 -13.21 -3.81
CA GLU A 571 -16.87 -14.66 -3.71
C GLU A 571 -18.15 -15.31 -3.17
N ALA A 572 -18.77 -14.69 -2.15
CA ALA A 572 -20.05 -15.11 -1.59
C ALA A 572 -21.22 -15.06 -2.59
N ALA A 573 -21.21 -14.13 -3.55
CA ALA A 573 -22.27 -13.97 -4.55
C ALA A 573 -22.10 -14.89 -5.78
N ALA A 574 -20.88 -15.40 -6.00
CA ALA A 574 -20.58 -16.30 -7.11
C ALA A 574 -20.86 -17.79 -6.78
N ARG A 575 -20.99 -18.12 -5.50
CA ARG A 575 -21.42 -19.43 -4.98
C ARG A 575 -22.92 -19.44 -4.76
#